data_AF-A0A9X7TPB4-F1
#
_entry.id   AF-A0A9X7TPB4-F1
#
_cell.length_a   1.000
_cell.length_b   1.000
_cell.length_c   1.000
_cell.angle_alpha   90.00
_cell.angle_beta   90.00
_cell.angle_gamma   90.00
#
_symmetry.space_group_name_H-M   'P 1'
#
loop_
_entity.id
_entity.type
_entity.pdbx_description
1 polymer ?
#
loop_
_entity_poly.entity_id
_entity_poly.type
_entity_poly.pdbx_seq_one_letter_code
_entity_poly.pdbx_strand_id
1 'polypeptide(L)'
;MPRVNIAADSDILDELEQEAKKKGYTLYAITNLALKAVAEILKEGGDSETLMSLVEYYRIIRDLEIVPVTVWYLENLIKMAYDSDQKKAIEICETTGMQVASYLKTKASTISELLDIYDKIKEMLPIKDISVKQNGDTIDFRITGTGFGLESTTCAAHILKKILEEYGFNILSMTPSPGGIILVKAKANLTVEDRQK
;
A
#
# COMPACT_ATOMS: atom_id res chain seq x y z
N MET A 1 -9.17 39.84 14.08
CA MET A 1 -9.19 38.60 14.91
C MET A 1 -8.13 38.73 15.99
N PRO A 2 -8.36 38.22 17.22
CA PRO A 2 -7.37 38.26 18.28
C PRO A 2 -6.10 37.49 17.87
N ARG A 3 -4.92 38.03 18.20
CA ARG A 3 -3.66 37.31 18.04
C ARG A 3 -3.64 36.16 19.05
N VAL A 4 -3.47 34.94 18.56
CA VAL A 4 -3.27 33.74 19.38
C VAL A 4 -1.81 33.32 19.22
N ASN A 5 -1.13 33.07 20.34
CA ASN A 5 0.24 32.60 20.33
C ASN A 5 0.23 31.06 20.37
N ILE A 6 0.87 30.42 19.40
CA ILE A 6 1.01 28.96 19.33
C ILE A 6 2.51 28.66 19.41
N ALA A 7 2.90 27.78 20.31
CA ALA A 7 4.28 27.30 20.40
C ALA A 7 4.54 26.26 19.31
N ALA A 8 5.65 26.39 18.60
CA ALA A 8 6.12 25.46 17.60
C ALA A 8 7.66 25.46 17.59
N ASP A 9 8.25 24.35 17.14
CA ASP A 9 9.68 24.27 16.92
C ASP A 9 10.10 25.25 15.81
N SER A 10 11.25 25.93 15.98
CA SER A 10 11.77 26.87 14.99
C SER A 10 12.07 26.17 13.67
N ASP A 11 12.61 24.95 13.73
CA ASP A 11 13.06 24.24 12.53
C ASP A 11 11.86 23.85 11.65
N ILE A 12 10.74 23.47 12.28
CA ILE A 12 9.48 23.14 11.60
C ILE A 12 8.86 24.41 10.99
N LEU A 13 8.91 25.54 11.70
CA LEU A 13 8.39 26.82 11.18
C LEU A 13 9.16 27.29 9.97
N ASP A 14 10.49 27.19 9.99
CA ASP A 14 11.36 27.57 8.89
C ASP A 14 11.10 26.71 7.64
N GLU A 15 10.97 25.38 7.81
CA GLU A 15 10.62 24.48 6.71
C GLU A 15 9.23 24.79 6.12
N LEU A 16 8.23 25.00 6.99
CA LEU A 16 6.87 25.34 6.57
C LEU A 16 6.82 26.67 5.81
N GLU A 17 7.56 27.69 6.26
CA GLU A 17 7.63 28.99 5.59
C GLU A 17 8.25 28.87 4.20
N GLN A 18 9.33 28.08 4.07
CA GLN A 18 9.97 27.84 2.77
C GLN A 18 9.03 27.16 1.77
N GLU A 19 8.35 26.09 2.18
CA GLU A 19 7.40 25.38 1.32
C GLU A 19 6.17 26.23 0.97
N ALA A 20 5.65 26.99 1.94
CA ALA A 20 4.52 27.90 1.73
C ALA A 20 4.85 29.00 0.70
N LYS A 21 6.03 29.62 0.80
CA LYS A 21 6.49 30.66 -0.14
C LYS A 21 6.58 30.14 -1.58
N LYS A 22 7.08 28.90 -1.78
CA LYS A 22 7.14 28.27 -3.12
C LYS A 22 5.77 28.14 -3.77
N LYS A 23 4.70 28.08 -2.98
CA LYS A 23 3.31 27.98 -3.43
C LYS A 23 2.53 29.31 -3.35
N GLY A 24 3.19 30.41 -3.00
CA GLY A 24 2.56 31.74 -2.88
C GLY A 24 1.70 31.93 -1.63
N TYR A 25 1.83 31.05 -0.62
CA TYR A 25 1.12 31.19 0.65
C TYR A 25 1.89 32.06 1.64
N THR A 26 1.15 32.78 2.49
CA THR A 26 1.71 33.41 3.69
C THR A 26 1.77 32.42 4.85
N LEU A 27 2.69 32.63 5.79
CA LEU A 27 2.79 31.80 6.99
C LEU A 27 1.46 31.77 7.78
N TYR A 28 0.74 32.88 7.82
CA TYR A 28 -0.59 32.95 8.42
C TYR A 28 -1.60 32.04 7.73
N ALA A 29 -1.66 32.06 6.39
CA ALA A 29 -2.62 31.26 5.62
C ALA A 29 -2.34 29.75 5.79
N ILE A 30 -1.09 29.34 5.65
CA ILE A 30 -0.72 27.91 5.77
C ILE A 30 -0.91 27.39 7.20
N THR A 31 -0.62 28.21 8.22
CA THR A 31 -0.83 27.83 9.62
C THR A 31 -2.31 27.56 9.90
N ASN A 32 -3.20 28.44 9.46
CA ASN A 32 -4.64 28.23 9.64
C ASN A 32 -5.14 27.00 8.88
N LEU A 33 -4.61 26.73 7.68
CA LEU A 33 -4.96 25.55 6.90
C LEU A 33 -4.50 24.26 7.60
N ALA A 34 -3.27 24.25 8.11
CA ALA A 34 -2.73 23.12 8.87
C ALA A 34 -3.53 22.84 10.14
N LEU A 35 -3.82 23.88 10.94
CA LEU A 35 -4.63 23.74 12.16
C LEU A 35 -6.04 23.23 11.86
N LYS A 36 -6.66 23.70 10.77
CA LYS A 36 -7.98 23.22 10.35
C LYS A 36 -7.94 21.75 9.93
N ALA A 37 -6.94 21.34 9.14
CA ALA A 37 -6.78 19.96 8.72
C ALA A 37 -6.56 19.02 9.92
N VAL A 38 -5.70 19.40 10.87
CA VAL A 38 -5.47 18.63 12.09
C VAL A 38 -6.75 18.53 12.93
N ALA A 39 -7.50 19.64 13.08
CA ALA A 39 -8.75 19.64 13.83
C ALA A 39 -9.82 18.73 13.19
N GLU A 40 -9.90 18.68 11.85
CA GLU A 40 -10.80 17.76 11.14
C GLU A 40 -10.41 16.30 11.36
N ILE A 41 -9.13 15.95 11.25
CA ILE A 41 -8.64 14.58 11.51
C ILE A 41 -8.95 14.15 12.95
N LEU A 42 -8.67 15.00 13.94
CA LEU A 42 -8.97 14.71 15.35
C LEU A 42 -10.47 14.52 15.61
N LYS A 43 -11.32 15.28 14.91
CA LYS A 43 -12.79 15.18 15.05
C LYS A 43 -13.33 13.84 14.53
N GLU A 44 -12.73 13.31 13.49
CA GLU A 44 -13.06 11.99 12.93
C GLU A 44 -12.43 10.82 13.73
N GLY A 45 -11.74 11.13 14.83
CA GLY A 45 -11.09 10.15 15.70
C GLY A 45 -9.71 9.69 15.23
N GLY A 46 -9.15 10.35 14.22
CA GLY A 46 -7.76 10.15 13.79
C GLY A 46 -6.77 10.95 14.63
N ASP A 47 -5.49 10.84 14.29
CA ASP A 47 -4.37 11.44 15.01
C ASP A 47 -3.23 11.88 14.07
N SER A 48 -2.05 12.18 14.63
CA SER A 48 -0.87 12.54 13.84
C SER A 48 -0.40 11.42 12.92
N GLU A 49 -0.53 10.16 13.33
CA GLU A 49 -0.14 9.02 12.50
C GLU A 49 -1.06 8.94 11.27
N THR A 50 -2.36 9.14 11.47
CA THR A 50 -3.36 9.20 10.39
C THR A 50 -2.97 10.22 9.32
N LEU A 51 -2.51 11.42 9.71
CA LEU A 51 -2.10 12.46 8.77
C LEU A 51 -0.84 12.08 7.99
N MET A 52 0.15 11.47 8.66
CA MET A 52 1.36 10.99 8.01
C MET A 52 1.07 9.85 7.03
N SER A 53 0.17 8.94 7.40
CA SER A 53 -0.29 7.86 6.54
C SER A 53 -1.03 8.38 5.29
N LEU A 54 -1.81 9.46 5.42
CA LEU A 54 -2.49 10.09 4.28
C LEU A 54 -1.49 10.69 3.28
N VAL A 55 -0.42 11.30 3.78
CA VAL A 55 0.67 11.82 2.93
C VAL A 55 1.35 10.69 2.16
N GLU A 56 1.64 9.57 2.83
CA GLU A 56 2.26 8.42 2.19
C GLU A 56 1.33 7.76 1.18
N TYR A 57 0.06 7.58 1.53
CA TYR A 57 -0.98 7.07 0.65
C TYR A 57 -1.16 7.95 -0.61
N TYR A 58 -1.14 9.27 -0.46
CA TYR A 58 -1.19 10.22 -1.57
C TYR A 58 -0.01 10.04 -2.54
N ARG A 59 1.21 9.82 -2.02
CA ARG A 59 2.40 9.57 -2.86
C ARG A 59 2.24 8.29 -3.66
N ILE A 60 1.75 7.21 -3.02
CA ILE A 60 1.54 5.91 -3.68
C ILE A 60 0.50 6.03 -4.79
N ILE A 61 -0.67 6.61 -4.52
CA ILE A 61 -1.71 6.81 -5.54
C ILE A 61 -1.17 7.59 -6.73
N ARG A 62 -0.45 8.68 -6.47
CA ARG A 62 0.07 9.55 -7.52
C ARG A 62 1.12 8.85 -8.36
N ASP A 63 2.05 8.14 -7.73
CA ASP A 63 3.17 7.50 -8.43
C ASP A 63 2.70 6.27 -9.23
N LEU A 64 1.65 5.57 -8.78
CA LEU A 64 1.05 4.40 -9.45
C LEU A 64 -0.17 4.74 -10.34
N GLU A 65 -0.52 6.02 -10.47
CA GLU A 65 -1.71 6.49 -11.21
C GLU A 65 -3.00 5.73 -10.83
N ILE A 66 -3.19 5.47 -9.53
CA ILE A 66 -4.31 4.66 -9.04
C ILE A 66 -5.63 5.44 -9.20
N VAL A 67 -6.60 4.82 -9.89
CA VAL A 67 -7.96 5.34 -10.01
C VAL A 67 -8.85 4.70 -8.93
N PRO A 68 -9.39 5.47 -7.97
CA PRO A 68 -10.28 4.93 -6.97
C PRO A 68 -11.63 4.56 -7.59
N VAL A 69 -11.97 3.28 -7.54
CA VAL A 69 -13.28 2.75 -7.98
C VAL A 69 -13.88 1.90 -6.86
N THR A 70 -15.19 1.71 -6.90
CA THR A 70 -15.85 0.84 -5.91
C THR A 70 -15.43 -0.62 -6.14
N VAL A 71 -15.33 -1.39 -5.05
CA VAL A 71 -15.02 -2.84 -5.12
C VAL A 71 -16.00 -3.54 -6.04
N TRP A 72 -17.30 -3.24 -5.94
CA TRP A 72 -18.32 -3.85 -6.79
C TRP A 72 -18.06 -3.62 -8.28
N TYR A 73 -17.67 -2.41 -8.68
CA TYR A 73 -17.35 -2.11 -10.07
C TYR A 73 -16.15 -2.95 -10.56
N LEU A 74 -15.07 -2.97 -9.77
CA LEU A 74 -13.86 -3.72 -10.11
C LEU A 74 -14.13 -5.23 -10.19
N GLU A 75 -14.89 -5.80 -9.25
CA GLU A 75 -15.28 -7.21 -9.24
C GLU A 75 -16.01 -7.61 -10.53
N ASN A 76 -16.97 -6.80 -10.98
CA ASN A 76 -17.72 -7.09 -12.19
C ASN A 76 -16.85 -6.99 -13.45
N LEU A 77 -15.95 -6.01 -13.51
CA LEU A 77 -15.01 -5.91 -14.63
C LEU A 77 -14.06 -7.11 -14.69
N ILE A 78 -13.49 -7.52 -13.56
CA ILE A 78 -12.59 -8.68 -13.52
C ILE A 78 -13.36 -9.94 -13.93
N LYS A 79 -14.56 -10.14 -13.40
CA LYS A 79 -15.41 -11.28 -13.77
C LYS A 79 -15.70 -11.30 -15.28
N MET A 80 -16.12 -10.17 -15.86
CA MET A 80 -16.36 -10.07 -17.30
C MET A 80 -15.11 -10.41 -18.12
N ALA A 81 -13.92 -9.95 -17.69
CA ALA A 81 -12.67 -10.26 -18.36
C ALA A 81 -12.31 -11.74 -18.26
N TYR A 82 -12.48 -12.35 -17.08
CA TYR A 82 -12.24 -13.79 -16.86
C TYR A 82 -13.17 -14.67 -17.68
N ASP A 83 -14.47 -14.36 -17.70
CA ASP A 83 -15.48 -15.12 -18.44
C ASP A 83 -15.26 -15.01 -19.96
N SER A 84 -14.72 -13.88 -20.43
CA SER A 84 -14.43 -13.67 -21.85
C SER A 84 -13.12 -14.33 -22.31
N ASP A 85 -12.03 -14.14 -21.56
CA ASP A 85 -10.71 -14.70 -21.85
C ASP A 85 -9.88 -14.77 -20.57
N GLN A 86 -10.01 -15.89 -19.86
CA GLN A 86 -9.30 -16.14 -18.61
C GLN A 86 -7.77 -15.98 -18.74
N LYS A 87 -7.18 -16.45 -19.85
CA LYS A 87 -5.72 -16.40 -20.01
C LYS A 87 -5.24 -14.96 -20.11
N LYS A 88 -5.93 -14.15 -20.91
CA LYS A 88 -5.61 -12.73 -21.07
C LYS A 88 -5.88 -11.93 -19.79
N ALA A 89 -6.95 -12.27 -19.06
CA ALA A 89 -7.22 -11.66 -17.75
C ALA A 89 -6.07 -11.93 -16.77
N ILE A 90 -5.60 -13.17 -16.68
CA ILE A 90 -4.46 -13.54 -15.83
C ILE A 90 -3.17 -12.81 -16.27
N GLU A 91 -2.90 -12.72 -17.57
CA GLU A 91 -1.73 -12.00 -18.10
C GLU A 91 -1.72 -10.51 -17.70
N ILE A 92 -2.89 -9.87 -17.72
CA ILE A 92 -3.05 -8.49 -17.24
C ILE A 92 -2.73 -8.43 -15.74
N CYS A 93 -3.28 -9.34 -14.92
CA CYS A 93 -3.01 -9.38 -13.48
C CYS A 93 -1.51 -9.58 -13.19
N GLU A 94 -0.83 -10.48 -13.92
CA GLU A 94 0.62 -10.67 -13.76
C GLU A 94 1.41 -9.42 -14.19
N THR A 95 1.01 -8.77 -15.28
CA THR A 95 1.64 -7.53 -15.73
C THR A 95 1.50 -6.41 -14.71
N THR A 96 0.29 -6.24 -14.15
CA THR A 96 0.05 -5.32 -13.04
C THR A 96 0.92 -5.66 -11.84
N GLY A 97 1.03 -6.95 -11.49
CA GLY A 97 1.91 -7.41 -10.41
C GLY A 97 3.37 -7.01 -10.61
N MET A 98 3.91 -7.16 -11.83
CA MET A 98 5.28 -6.75 -12.14
C MET A 98 5.47 -5.23 -12.04
N GLN A 99 4.50 -4.43 -12.51
CA GLN A 99 4.55 -2.97 -12.41
C GLN A 99 4.54 -2.50 -10.95
N VAL A 100 3.62 -3.05 -10.15
CA VAL A 100 3.52 -2.74 -8.72
C VAL A 100 4.80 -3.17 -8.01
N ALA A 101 5.31 -4.39 -8.27
CA ALA A 101 6.54 -4.89 -7.67
C ALA A 101 7.74 -3.98 -7.96
N SER A 102 7.89 -3.55 -9.21
CA SER A 102 8.96 -2.64 -9.63
C SER A 102 8.90 -1.30 -8.88
N TYR A 103 7.70 -0.72 -8.73
CA TYR A 103 7.52 0.48 -7.92
C TYR A 103 7.89 0.24 -6.45
N LEU A 104 7.38 -0.83 -5.85
CA LEU A 104 7.62 -1.15 -4.44
C LEU A 104 9.11 -1.34 -4.15
N LYS A 105 9.87 -1.95 -5.07
CA LYS A 105 11.34 -2.08 -4.95
C LYS A 105 12.09 -0.74 -4.91
N THR A 106 11.51 0.34 -5.45
CA THR A 106 12.09 1.69 -5.32
C THR A 106 11.90 2.29 -3.92
N LYS A 107 10.94 1.75 -3.14
CA LYS A 107 10.57 2.24 -1.80
C LYS A 107 11.08 1.33 -0.69
N ALA A 108 11.13 0.02 -0.93
CA ALA A 108 11.53 -1.00 0.04
C ALA A 108 12.40 -2.06 -0.64
N SER A 109 13.63 -2.22 -0.14
CA SER A 109 14.60 -3.18 -0.67
C SER A 109 14.24 -4.61 -0.29
N THR A 110 13.66 -4.78 0.90
CA THR A 110 13.30 -6.08 1.50
C THR A 110 11.79 -6.19 1.72
N ILE A 111 11.29 -7.42 1.86
CA ILE A 111 9.87 -7.66 2.18
C ILE A 111 9.49 -7.11 3.56
N SER A 112 10.44 -7.09 4.50
CA SER A 112 10.23 -6.54 5.84
C SER A 112 9.95 -5.04 5.78
N GLU A 113 10.79 -4.29 5.05
CA GLU A 113 10.58 -2.86 4.81
C GLU A 113 9.24 -2.59 4.11
N LEU A 114 8.83 -3.48 3.19
CA LEU A 114 7.54 -3.35 2.52
C LEU A 114 6.37 -3.55 3.50
N LEU A 115 6.48 -4.51 4.41
CA LEU A 115 5.48 -4.72 5.47
C LEU A 115 5.41 -3.54 6.44
N ASP A 116 6.55 -2.91 6.76
CA ASP A 116 6.58 -1.69 7.58
C ASP A 116 5.86 -0.51 6.89
N ILE A 117 5.95 -0.41 5.56
CA ILE A 117 5.17 0.57 4.78
C ILE A 117 3.68 0.21 4.82
N TYR A 118 3.34 -1.07 4.60
CA TYR A 118 1.95 -1.54 4.67
C TYR A 118 1.32 -1.24 6.03
N ASP A 119 2.01 -1.51 7.14
CA ASP A 119 1.47 -1.28 8.48
C ASP A 119 1.12 0.18 8.76
N LYS A 120 1.83 1.13 8.13
CA LYS A 120 1.51 2.56 8.24
C LYS A 120 0.24 2.93 7.48
N ILE A 121 -0.06 2.27 6.36
CA ILE A 121 -1.15 2.68 5.46
C ILE A 121 -2.32 1.68 5.41
N LYS A 122 -2.26 0.57 6.16
CA LYS A 122 -3.22 -0.54 6.06
C LYS A 122 -4.68 -0.12 6.24
N GLU A 123 -4.95 0.84 7.11
CA GLU A 123 -6.31 1.37 7.34
C GLU A 123 -6.89 2.11 6.12
N MET A 124 -6.04 2.52 5.17
CA MET A 124 -6.42 3.21 3.94
C MET A 124 -6.52 2.27 2.74
N LEU A 125 -6.08 1.01 2.90
CA LEU A 125 -6.09 0.01 1.85
C LEU A 125 -7.28 -0.94 2.00
N PRO A 126 -7.82 -1.48 0.89
CA PRO A 126 -8.88 -2.48 0.94
C PRO A 126 -8.40 -3.84 1.51
N ILE A 127 -7.08 -4.06 1.59
CA ILE A 127 -6.46 -5.25 2.18
C ILE A 127 -6.60 -5.19 3.69
N LYS A 128 -7.31 -6.17 4.27
CA LYS A 128 -7.65 -6.19 5.70
C LYS A 128 -6.53 -6.68 6.59
N ASP A 129 -5.79 -7.70 6.14
CA ASP A 129 -4.74 -8.32 6.94
C ASP A 129 -3.71 -9.03 6.05
N ILE A 130 -2.44 -8.96 6.47
CA ILE A 130 -1.34 -9.74 5.92
C ILE A 130 -0.63 -10.42 7.09
N SER A 131 -0.75 -11.74 7.19
CA SER A 131 -0.07 -12.56 8.19
C SER A 131 1.08 -13.32 7.54
N VAL A 132 2.26 -13.23 8.13
CA VAL A 132 3.47 -13.94 7.68
C VAL A 132 3.95 -14.85 8.80
N LYS A 133 4.13 -16.14 8.50
CA LYS A 133 4.62 -17.14 9.48
C LYS A 133 5.73 -17.97 8.88
N GLN A 134 6.85 -18.06 9.60
CA GLN A 134 7.94 -18.95 9.23
C GLN A 134 7.66 -20.36 9.76
N ASN A 135 7.67 -21.35 8.87
CA ASN A 135 7.45 -22.75 9.16
C ASN A 135 8.63 -23.56 8.60
N GLY A 136 9.67 -23.72 9.43
CA GLY A 136 10.91 -24.39 9.03
C GLY A 136 11.62 -23.64 7.90
N ASP A 137 11.75 -24.27 6.74
CA ASP A 137 12.38 -23.70 5.54
C ASP A 137 11.39 -22.97 4.61
N THR A 138 10.11 -22.94 4.97
CA THR A 138 9.05 -22.26 4.22
C THR A 138 8.48 -21.10 4.98
N ILE A 139 7.89 -20.16 4.25
CA ILE A 139 7.18 -19.01 4.77
C ILE A 139 5.76 -19.08 4.22
N ASP A 140 4.81 -19.08 5.14
CA ASP A 140 3.38 -19.04 4.83
C ASP A 140 2.89 -17.59 4.93
N PHE A 141 2.34 -17.09 3.83
CA PHE A 141 1.63 -15.82 3.79
C PHE A 141 0.13 -16.10 3.77
N ARG A 142 -0.62 -15.36 4.56
CA ARG A 142 -2.08 -15.29 4.49
C ARG A 142 -2.49 -13.85 4.32
N ILE A 143 -3.22 -13.57 3.24
CA ILE A 143 -3.72 -12.23 2.96
C ILE A 143 -5.24 -12.29 2.88
N THR A 144 -5.89 -11.28 3.45
CA THR A 144 -7.36 -11.16 3.43
C THR A 144 -7.80 -9.77 2.95
N GLY A 145 -8.99 -9.70 2.35
CA GLY A 145 -9.53 -8.44 1.80
C GLY A 145 -9.07 -8.13 0.38
N THR A 146 -8.68 -9.13 -0.41
CA THR A 146 -8.19 -8.93 -1.79
C THR A 146 -9.28 -9.00 -2.87
N GLY A 147 -10.55 -8.98 -2.45
CA GLY A 147 -11.72 -9.13 -3.31
C GLY A 147 -12.82 -9.90 -2.60
N PHE A 148 -13.87 -10.24 -3.33
CA PHE A 148 -14.96 -11.09 -2.85
C PHE A 148 -15.16 -12.31 -3.75
N GLY A 149 -15.16 -12.12 -5.07
CA GLY A 149 -15.26 -13.20 -6.06
C GLY A 149 -14.01 -14.07 -6.13
N LEU A 150 -14.15 -15.25 -6.73
CA LEU A 150 -13.00 -16.14 -6.95
C LEU A 150 -12.07 -15.56 -8.03
N GLU A 151 -12.64 -14.96 -9.06
CA GLU A 151 -11.96 -14.37 -10.22
C GLU A 151 -11.08 -13.19 -9.79
N SER A 152 -11.62 -12.27 -8.98
CA SER A 152 -10.88 -11.15 -8.39
C SER A 152 -9.81 -11.62 -7.41
N THR A 153 -10.13 -12.58 -6.54
CA THR A 153 -9.14 -13.15 -5.61
C THR A 153 -8.01 -13.86 -6.37
N THR A 154 -8.33 -14.52 -7.48
CA THR A 154 -7.34 -15.17 -8.36
C THR A 154 -6.46 -14.13 -9.04
N CYS A 155 -7.03 -13.04 -9.57
CA CYS A 155 -6.27 -11.92 -10.12
C CYS A 155 -5.30 -11.33 -9.08
N ALA A 156 -5.80 -11.06 -7.87
CA ALA A 156 -4.98 -10.56 -6.78
C ALA A 156 -3.86 -11.54 -6.37
N ALA A 157 -4.12 -12.85 -6.44
CA ALA A 157 -3.11 -13.88 -6.21
C ALA A 157 -1.99 -13.81 -7.26
N HIS A 158 -2.31 -13.66 -8.55
CA HIS A 158 -1.30 -13.48 -9.60
C HIS A 158 -0.51 -12.18 -9.43
N ILE A 159 -1.15 -11.08 -9.02
CA ILE A 159 -0.46 -9.83 -8.68
C ILE A 159 0.53 -10.06 -7.54
N LEU A 160 0.06 -10.64 -6.43
CA LEU A 160 0.87 -10.93 -5.25
C LEU A 160 2.04 -11.85 -5.59
N LYS A 161 1.81 -12.88 -6.43
CA LYS A 161 2.85 -13.80 -6.89
C LYS A 161 4.03 -13.03 -7.47
N LYS A 162 3.74 -12.08 -8.37
CA LYS A 162 4.78 -11.26 -9.00
C LYS A 162 5.50 -10.34 -8.04
N ILE A 163 4.79 -9.78 -7.06
CA ILE A 163 5.42 -9.02 -5.99
C ILE A 163 6.38 -9.91 -5.20
N LEU A 164 5.93 -11.06 -4.70
CA LEU A 164 6.77 -11.94 -3.90
C LEU A 164 7.96 -12.50 -4.71
N GLU A 165 7.77 -12.86 -5.98
CA GLU A 165 8.86 -13.28 -6.87
C GLU A 165 9.95 -12.20 -7.00
N GLU A 166 9.56 -10.93 -7.15
CA GLU A 166 10.48 -9.78 -7.22
C GLU A 166 11.25 -9.55 -5.91
N TYR A 167 10.66 -9.91 -4.77
CA TYR A 167 11.32 -9.92 -3.46
C TYR A 167 12.11 -11.21 -3.18
N GLY A 168 12.34 -12.04 -4.20
CA GLY A 168 13.21 -13.21 -4.12
C GLY A 168 12.53 -14.45 -3.54
N PHE A 169 11.20 -14.51 -3.50
CA PHE A 169 10.49 -15.70 -3.06
C PHE A 169 10.21 -16.66 -4.22
N ASN A 170 10.50 -17.94 -4.01
CA ASN A 170 10.00 -19.01 -4.86
C ASN A 170 8.65 -19.52 -4.32
N ILE A 171 7.59 -19.35 -5.11
CA ILE A 171 6.22 -19.72 -4.71
C ILE A 171 6.00 -21.21 -4.92
N LEU A 172 5.83 -21.94 -3.82
CA LEU A 172 5.58 -23.39 -3.83
C LEU A 172 4.11 -23.72 -4.06
N SER A 173 3.22 -22.93 -3.45
CA SER A 173 1.77 -23.05 -3.67
C SER A 173 1.09 -21.72 -3.42
N MET A 174 0.03 -21.46 -4.18
CA MET A 174 -0.82 -20.28 -4.02
C MET A 174 -2.28 -20.68 -4.23
N THR A 175 -3.09 -20.45 -3.20
CA THR A 175 -4.49 -20.86 -3.17
C THR A 175 -5.38 -19.64 -2.93
N PRO A 176 -5.96 -19.05 -3.99
CA PRO A 176 -7.04 -18.09 -3.83
C PRO A 176 -8.32 -18.80 -3.38
N SER A 177 -9.13 -18.11 -2.58
CA SER A 177 -10.42 -18.63 -2.10
C SER A 177 -11.49 -17.53 -2.12
N PRO A 178 -12.77 -17.85 -2.38
CA PRO A 178 -13.85 -16.88 -2.29
C PRO A 178 -13.85 -16.16 -0.93
N GLY A 179 -14.28 -14.89 -0.93
CA GLY A 179 -14.20 -14.01 0.23
C GLY A 179 -12.86 -13.27 0.37
N GLY A 180 -12.02 -13.28 -0.67
CA GLY A 180 -10.81 -12.45 -0.73
C GLY A 180 -9.68 -12.97 0.15
N ILE A 181 -9.51 -14.28 0.22
CA ILE A 181 -8.44 -14.92 1.01
C ILE A 181 -7.44 -15.55 0.06
N ILE A 182 -6.15 -15.26 0.27
CA ILE A 182 -5.05 -15.88 -0.46
C ILE A 182 -4.13 -16.54 0.56
N LEU A 183 -3.89 -17.83 0.37
CA LEU A 183 -2.88 -18.59 1.12
C LEU A 183 -1.70 -18.85 0.19
N VAL A 184 -0.50 -18.49 0.64
CA VAL A 184 0.74 -18.68 -0.11
C VAL A 184 1.71 -19.44 0.75
N LYS A 185 2.38 -20.42 0.16
CA LYS A 185 3.57 -21.06 0.73
C LYS A 185 4.74 -20.76 -0.19
N ALA A 186 5.79 -20.18 0.35
CA ALA A 186 6.96 -19.79 -0.41
C ALA A 186 8.26 -20.19 0.30
N LYS A 187 9.36 -20.17 -0.45
CA LYS A 187 10.71 -20.33 0.07
C LYS A 187 11.52 -19.09 -0.33
N ALA A 188 12.23 -18.49 0.62
CA ALA A 188 13.14 -17.40 0.29
C ALA A 188 14.32 -17.95 -0.53
N ASN A 189 14.60 -17.36 -1.68
CA ASN A 189 15.84 -17.59 -2.40
C ASN A 189 16.95 -16.87 -1.63
N LEU A 190 17.51 -17.52 -0.62
CA LEU A 190 18.74 -17.06 0.01
C LEU A 190 19.86 -17.21 -1.03
N THR A 191 20.15 -16.13 -1.77
CA THR A 191 21.45 -16.00 -2.43
C THR A 191 22.53 -15.98 -1.35
N VAL A 192 23.65 -16.65 -1.64
CA VAL A 192 24.71 -17.03 -0.69
C VAL A 192 25.34 -15.84 0.07
N GLU A 193 25.05 -14.59 -0.30
CA GLU A 193 25.59 -13.38 0.32
C GLU A 193 24.94 -12.99 1.68
N ASP A 194 23.71 -13.44 1.98
CA ASP A 194 23.01 -13.06 3.23
C ASP A 194 23.41 -13.91 4.45
N ARG A 195 24.34 -14.87 4.30
CA ARG A 195 24.84 -15.70 5.41
C ARG A 195 26.11 -15.15 6.09
N GLN A 196 26.57 -13.95 5.71
CA GLN A 196 27.82 -13.37 6.25
C GLN A 196 27.70 -11.94 6.79
N LYS A 197 26.57 -11.58 7.41
CA LYS A 197 26.51 -10.42 8.31
C LYS A 197 25.94 -10.80 9.67
#